data_AF-A0A0Q8BP02-F1
#
_entry.id   AF-A0A0Q8BP02-F1
#
_cell.length_a   1.000
_cell.length_b   1.000
_cell.length_c   1.000
_cell.angle_alpha   90.00
_cell.angle_beta   90.00
_cell.angle_gamma   90.00
#
_symmetry.space_group_name_H-M   'P 1'
#
loop_
_entity.id
_entity.type
_entity.pdbx_description
1 polymer ?
#
loop_
_entity_poly.entity_id
_entity_poly.type
_entity_poly.pdbx_seq_one_letter_code
_entity_poly.pdbx_strand_id
1 'polypeptide(L)'
;MTEQVSADERVIDVRQIDPRQRHIVILQLFEHLPASGALQLIADHDPKPLRFQIESKYGGNCLWAYLEEGPDVWRVRLRNVPTREKSNG
;
A
#
# COMPACT_ATOMS: atom_id res chain seq x y z
N MET A 1 18.61 3.39 4.11
CA MET A 1 17.43 2.95 4.88
C MET A 1 17.07 1.59 4.35
N THR A 2 17.41 0.54 5.09
CA THR A 2 17.40 -0.86 4.61
C THR A 2 15.98 -1.33 4.31
N GLU A 3 15.76 -1.76 3.08
CA GLU A 3 14.56 -2.48 2.66
C GLU A 3 14.52 -3.84 3.37
N GLN A 4 13.84 -3.90 4.50
CA GLN A 4 13.40 -5.18 5.03
C GLN A 4 12.25 -5.68 4.16
N VAL A 5 12.58 -6.66 3.32
CA VAL A 5 11.60 -7.52 2.65
C VAL A 5 10.88 -8.27 3.77
N SER A 6 9.66 -7.85 4.11
CA SER A 6 8.79 -8.66 4.97
C SER A 6 8.47 -9.95 4.23
N ALA A 7 8.54 -11.09 4.92
CA ALA A 7 8.22 -12.40 4.34
C ALA A 7 6.77 -12.49 3.81
N ASP A 8 5.89 -11.55 4.19
CA ASP A 8 4.51 -11.43 3.73
C ASP A 8 4.32 -10.16 2.88
N GLU A 9 5.09 -10.04 1.80
CA GLU A 9 4.89 -9.02 0.79
C GLU A 9 4.16 -9.58 -0.43
N ARG A 10 3.03 -8.96 -0.77
CA ARG A 10 2.25 -9.28 -1.97
C ARG A 10 2.47 -8.20 -3.03
N VAL A 11 2.47 -8.59 -4.30
CA VAL A 11 2.60 -7.67 -5.43
C VAL A 11 1.37 -7.79 -6.31
N ILE A 12 0.80 -6.65 -6.70
CA ILE A 12 -0.33 -6.60 -7.63
C ILE A 12 -0.08 -5.59 -8.74
N ASP A 13 -0.33 -6.03 -9.98
CA ASP A 13 -0.34 -5.17 -11.15
C ASP A 13 -1.76 -4.62 -11.36
N VAL A 14 -1.96 -3.36 -10.98
CA VAL A 14 -3.29 -2.73 -11.02
C VAL A 14 -3.71 -2.36 -12.43
N ARG A 15 -2.79 -2.44 -13.40
CA ARG A 15 -3.08 -2.23 -14.84
C ARG A 15 -3.93 -3.38 -15.41
N GLN A 16 -3.93 -4.53 -14.74
CA GLN A 16 -4.72 -5.70 -15.12
C GLN A 16 -6.13 -5.72 -14.48
N ILE A 17 -6.48 -4.69 -13.69
CA ILE A 17 -7.75 -4.59 -12.98
C ILE A 17 -8.60 -3.50 -13.63
N ASP A 18 -9.91 -3.73 -13.72
CA ASP A 18 -10.83 -2.71 -14.21
C ASP A 18 -10.66 -1.38 -13.43
N PRO A 19 -10.54 -0.24 -14.13
CA PRO A 19 -10.35 1.07 -13.51
C PRO A 19 -11.36 1.44 -12.43
N ARG A 20 -12.59 0.93 -12.51
CA ARG A 20 -13.68 1.19 -11.55
C ARG A 20 -13.56 0.30 -10.31
N GLN A 21 -12.89 -0.84 -10.44
CA GLN A 21 -12.72 -1.82 -9.36
C GLN A 21 -11.39 -1.69 -8.60
N ARG A 22 -10.33 -1.17 -9.25
CA ARG A 22 -8.98 -1.17 -8.67
C ARG A 22 -8.88 -0.61 -7.25
N HIS A 23 -9.51 0.53 -6.96
CA HIS A 23 -9.46 1.12 -5.61
C HIS A 23 -10.11 0.20 -4.58
N ILE A 24 -11.24 -0.42 -4.91
CA ILE A 24 -11.96 -1.34 -4.02
C ILE A 24 -11.07 -2.56 -3.74
N VAL A 25 -10.51 -3.17 -4.79
CA VAL A 25 -9.63 -4.34 -4.68
C VAL A 25 -8.39 -4.03 -3.82
N ILE A 26 -7.74 -2.90 -4.07
CA ILE A 26 -6.52 -2.51 -3.33
C ILE A 26 -6.83 -2.28 -1.85
N LEU A 27 -7.93 -1.57 -1.54
CA LEU A 27 -8.35 -1.35 -0.15
C LEU A 27 -8.66 -2.68 0.56
N GLN A 28 -9.40 -3.58 -0.10
CA GLN A 28 -9.69 -4.90 0.45
C GLN A 28 -8.40 -5.70 0.68
N LEU A 29 -7.48 -5.73 -0.27
CA LEU A 29 -6.20 -6.42 -0.10
C LEU A 29 -5.40 -5.86 1.06
N PHE A 30 -5.37 -4.53 1.21
CA PHE A 30 -4.68 -3.88 2.32
C PHE A 30 -5.31 -4.23 3.67
N GLU A 31 -6.64 -4.26 3.78
CA GLU A 31 -7.37 -4.63 5.00
C GLU A 31 -7.11 -6.08 5.45
N HIS A 32 -6.78 -6.96 4.51
CA HIS A 32 -6.49 -8.37 4.80
C HIS A 32 -4.99 -8.65 4.95
N LEU A 33 -4.12 -7.62 4.89
CA LEU A 33 -2.71 -7.81 5.19
C LEU A 33 -2.53 -8.18 6.68
N PRO A 34 -1.68 -9.15 7.00
CA PRO A 34 -1.28 -9.38 8.39
C PRO A 34 -0.59 -8.15 8.95
N ALA A 35 -0.49 -8.08 10.28
CA ALA A 35 0.31 -7.08 10.96
C ALA A 35 1.75 -7.10 10.43
N SER A 36 2.28 -5.93 10.05
CA SER A 36 3.60 -5.79 9.40
C SER A 36 3.71 -6.36 7.98
N GLY A 37 2.61 -6.81 7.38
CA GLY A 37 2.51 -7.21 5.99
C GLY A 37 2.62 -6.04 5.03
N ALA A 38 2.95 -6.33 3.77
CA ALA A 38 3.12 -5.31 2.74
C ALA A 38 2.41 -5.67 1.43
N LEU A 39 1.97 -4.64 0.71
CA LEU A 39 1.39 -4.74 -0.64
C LEU A 39 2.12 -3.76 -1.56
N GLN A 40 2.75 -4.28 -2.61
CA GLN A 40 3.27 -3.47 -3.72
C GLN A 40 2.23 -3.33 -4.82
N LEU A 41 2.04 -2.11 -5.31
CA LEU A 41 1.18 -1.80 -6.45
C LEU A 41 2.07 -1.41 -7.63
N ILE A 42 1.78 -1.96 -8.81
CA ILE A 42 2.38 -1.57 -10.09
C ILE A 42 1.29 -0.88 -10.92
N ALA A 43 1.49 0.39 -11.26
CA ALA A 43 0.52 1.23 -11.96
C ALA A 43 1.13 1.89 -13.22
N ASP A 44 0.27 2.26 -14.16
CA ASP A 44 0.61 3.00 -15.39
C ASP A 44 0.75 4.53 -15.17
N HIS A 45 0.38 5.02 -13.99
CA HIS A 45 0.48 6.43 -13.61
C HIS A 45 0.60 6.58 -12.08
N ASP A 46 0.91 7.78 -11.62
CA ASP A 46 1.05 8.11 -10.20
C ASP A 46 -0.26 7.92 -9.42
N PRO A 47 -0.31 6.99 -8.43
CA PRO A 47 -1.53 6.69 -7.68
C PRO A 47 -1.83 7.69 -6.54
N LYS A 48 -1.58 8.99 -6.76
CA LYS A 48 -1.88 10.08 -5.81
C LYS A 48 -3.30 10.05 -5.23
N PRO A 49 -4.38 9.88 -6.03
CA PRO A 49 -5.74 9.84 -5.48
C PRO A 49 -5.95 8.68 -4.49
N LEU A 50 -5.39 7.51 -4.81
CA LEU A 50 -5.42 6.33 -3.94
C LEU A 50 -4.64 6.59 -2.65
N ARG A 51 -3.46 7.23 -2.74
CA ARG A 51 -2.67 7.61 -1.57
C ARG A 51 -3.49 8.46 -0.59
N PHE A 52 -4.14 9.51 -1.08
CA PHE A 52 -4.98 10.36 -0.22
C PHE A 52 -6.13 9.58 0.42
N GLN A 53 -6.74 8.65 -0.31
CA GLN A 53 -7.81 7.79 0.21
C GLN A 53 -7.31 6.87 1.33
N ILE A 54 -6.14 6.24 1.14
CA ILE A 54 -5.47 5.39 2.14
C ILE A 54 -5.11 6.19 3.39
N GLU A 55 -4.43 7.33 3.22
CA GLU A 55 -4.01 8.19 4.34
C GLU A 55 -5.22 8.70 5.13
N SER A 56 -6.32 9.04 4.45
CA SER A 56 -7.57 9.46 5.12
C SER A 56 -8.24 8.33 5.90
N LYS A 57 -8.21 7.09 5.39
CA LYS A 57 -8.89 5.94 5.99
C LYS A 57 -8.09 5.29 7.11
N TYR A 58 -6.77 5.16 6.96
CA TYR A 58 -5.90 4.39 7.86
C TYR A 58 -4.93 5.25 8.66
N GLY A 59 -4.74 6.52 8.30
CA GLY A 59 -3.83 7.43 8.99
C GLY A 59 -2.45 6.82 9.18
N GLY A 60 -1.94 6.87 10.41
CA GLY A 60 -0.63 6.33 10.77
C GLY A 60 -0.48 4.80 10.69
N ASN A 61 -1.56 4.07 10.38
CA ASN A 61 -1.54 2.60 10.28
C ASN A 61 -1.12 2.09 8.91
N CYS A 62 -0.99 2.99 7.93
CA CYS A 62 -0.43 2.67 6.62
C CYS A 62 0.82 3.51 6.38
N LEU A 63 1.95 2.84 6.14
CA LEU A 63 3.13 3.50 5.58
C LEU A 63 3.11 3.39 4.06
N TRP A 64 3.22 4.53 3.40
CA TRP A 64 3.31 4.64 1.94
C TRP A 64 4.73 4.98 1.51
N ALA A 65 5.28 4.22 0.57
CA ALA A 65 6.60 4.48 -0.01
C ALA A 65 6.57 4.31 -1.53
N TYR A 66 7.17 5.25 -2.26
CA TYR A 66 7.49 5.03 -3.68
C TYR A 66 8.74 4.15 -3.78
N LEU A 67 8.67 3.12 -4.62
CA LEU A 67 9.79 2.26 -4.99
C LEU A 67 10.30 2.63 -6.39
N GLU A 68 9.39 3.07 -7.25
CA GLU A 68 9.67 3.55 -8.60
C GLU A 68 8.68 4.65 -8.94
N GLU A 69 9.21 5.77 -9.42
CA GLU A 69 8.45 6.91 -9.92
C GLU A 69 8.73 6.97 -11.42
N GLY A 70 7.67 7.09 -12.24
CA GLY A 70 7.72 6.78 -13.68
C GLY A 70 8.65 7.63 -14.56
N PRO A 71 8.41 7.69 -15.88
CA PRO A 71 7.09 7.68 -16.51
C PRO A 71 6.56 6.31 -16.92
N ASP A 72 7.43 5.31 -17.14
CA ASP A 72 7.02 4.02 -17.71
C ASP A 72 6.22 3.15 -16.73
N VAL A 73 6.62 3.17 -15.46
CA VAL A 73 5.98 2.39 -14.40
C VAL A 73 6.02 3.16 -13.08
N TRP A 74 4.93 3.09 -12.33
CA TRP A 74 4.87 3.57 -10.96
C TRP A 74 4.75 2.39 -10.01
N ARG A 75 5.69 2.27 -9.06
CA ARG A 75 5.68 1.22 -8.04
C ARG A 75 5.62 1.86 -6.67
N VAL A 76 4.59 1.50 -5.91
CA VAL A 76 4.42 1.95 -4.52
C VAL A 76 4.26 0.76 -3.60
N ARG A 77 4.73 0.90 -2.37
CA ARG A 77 4.63 -0.08 -1.30
C ARG A 77 3.78 0.50 -0.19
N LEU A 78 2.73 -0.23 0.17
CA LEU A 78 1.88 0.02 1.33
C LEU A 78 2.26 -1.00 2.39
N ARG A 79 2.56 -0.55 3.61
CA ARG A 79 2.84 -1.44 4.75
C ARG A 79 1.81 -1.21 5.84
N ASN A 80 1.18 -2.29 6.28
CA ASN A 80 0.29 -2.28 7.44
C ASN A 80 1.15 -2.22 8.70
N VAL A 81 1.14 -1.07 9.38
CA VAL A 81 1.80 -0.90 10.67
C VAL A 81 0.74 -0.92 11.75
N PRO A 82 0.64 -2.00 12.56
CA PRO A 82 -0.26 -1.99 13.70
C PRO A 82 0.14 -0.82 14.59
N THR A 83 -0.81 0.05 14.92
CA THR A 83 -0.54 1.10 15.92
C THR A 83 -0.04 0.38 17.16
N ARG A 84 1.12 0.80 17.68
CA ARG A 84 1.55 0.35 18.99
C ARG A 84 0.49 0.86 19.96
N GLU A 85 -0.35 -0.03 20.48
CA GLU A 85 -1.29 0.31 21.54
C GLU A 85 -0.49 1.06 22.60
N LYS A 86 -0.91 2.29 22.92
CA LYS A 86 -0.28 3.04 24.00
C LYS A 86 -0.41 2.16 25.24
N SER A 87 0.72 1.62 25.69
CA SER A 87 0.80 0.95 26.97
C SER A 87 0.41 1.99 28.02
N ASN A 88 -0.81 1.88 28.57
CA ASN A 88 -1.21 2.64 29.74
C ASN A 88 -0.28 2.23 30.88
N GLY A 89 0.58 3.16 31.29
CA GLY A 89 1.21 3.17 32.60
C GLY A 89 0.38 4.02 33.55
#